data_AF-A0A1S7DS18-F1
#
_entry.id   AF-A0A1S7DS18-F1
#
_cell.length_a   1.000
_cell.length_b   1.000
_cell.length_c   1.000
_cell.angle_alpha   90.00
_cell.angle_beta   90.00
_cell.angle_gamma   90.00
#
_symmetry.space_group_name_H-M   'P 1'
#
loop_
_entity.id
_entity.type
_entity.pdbx_description
1 polymer ?
#
loop_
_entity_poly.entity_id
_entity_poly.type
_entity_poly.pdbx_seq_one_letter_code
_entity_poly.pdbx_strand_id
1 'polypeptide(L)' 'MRSNQKDYIPQFSLYKKKRKRIETFFSQLCDQFMIKRNYAKTFEGFKTRIISKITAATVIQYINKFIFQRKLNHLKISII' A
#
# COMPACT_ATOMS: atom_id res chain seq x y z
N MET A 1 11.90 15.82 -10.12
CA MET A 1 10.43 15.58 -9.91
C MET A 1 10.16 14.09 -10.13
N ARG A 2 9.16 13.45 -9.49
CA ARG A 2 8.85 12.03 -9.76
C ARG A 2 8.40 11.89 -11.23
N SER A 3 9.01 10.97 -11.98
CA SER A 3 8.75 10.76 -13.41
C SER A 3 7.27 10.46 -13.73
N ASN A 4 6.53 9.88 -12.78
CA ASN A 4 5.14 9.46 -12.98
C ASN A 4 4.12 10.61 -12.99
N GLN A 5 4.52 11.86 -12.70
CA GLN A 5 3.62 13.02 -12.77
C GLN A 5 3.88 13.80 -14.06
N LYS A 6 3.16 13.43 -15.13
CA LYS A 6 3.07 14.23 -16.35
C LYS A 6 2.26 15.50 -16.04
N ASP A 7 2.67 16.64 -16.57
CA ASP A 7 1.97 17.93 -16.48
C ASP A 7 1.64 18.35 -15.04
N TYR A 8 2.64 18.28 -14.16
CA TYR A 8 2.44 18.56 -12.74
C TYR A 8 2.05 20.02 -12.46
N ILE A 9 0.91 20.19 -11.81
CA ILE A 9 0.47 21.47 -11.22
C ILE A 9 0.84 21.48 -9.72
N PRO A 10 1.44 22.57 -9.21
CA PRO A 10 1.76 22.69 -7.79
C PRO A 10 0.51 22.62 -6.92
N GLN A 11 0.44 21.58 -6.08
CA GLN A 11 -0.65 21.37 -5.13
C GLN A 11 -0.43 22.13 -3.83
N PHE A 12 -1.50 22.43 -3.10
CA PHE A 12 -1.40 22.99 -1.74
C PHE A 12 -0.58 22.06 -0.82
N SER A 13 0.24 22.66 0.06
CA SER A 13 1.25 21.96 0.85
C SER A 13 0.68 20.82 1.71
N LEU A 14 -0.50 20.99 2.27
CA LEU A 14 -1.19 19.96 3.06
C LEU A 14 -1.51 18.71 2.22
N TYR A 15 -1.95 18.88 0.98
CA TYR A 15 -2.32 17.78 0.10
C TYR A 15 -1.11 17.02 -0.44
N LYS A 16 0.05 17.68 -0.56
CA LYS A 16 1.31 17.01 -0.96
C LYS A 16 1.65 15.85 -0.03
N LYS A 17 1.50 16.03 1.29
CA LYS A 17 1.83 14.98 2.29
C LYS A 17 0.87 13.79 2.19
N LYS A 18 -0.42 14.07 2.03
CA LYS A 18 -1.46 13.03 1.89
C LYS A 18 -1.29 12.26 0.58
N ARG A 19 -1.09 12.94 -0.55
CA ARG A 19 -0.81 12.32 -1.85
C ARG A 19 0.39 11.38 -1.79
N LYS A 20 1.54 11.86 -1.28
CA LYS A 20 2.75 11.03 -1.16
C LYS A 20 2.50 9.77 -0.34
N ARG A 21 1.66 9.84 0.70
CA ARG A 21 1.29 8.68 1.52
C ARG A 21 0.45 7.68 0.72
N ILE A 22 -0.53 8.15 -0.03
CA ILE A 22 -1.39 7.32 -0.90
C ILE A 22 -0.53 6.63 -1.97
N GLU A 23 0.33 7.36 -2.67
CA GLU A 23 1.23 6.80 -3.68
C GLU A 23 2.15 5.72 -3.08
N THR A 24 2.75 6.01 -1.93
CA THR A 24 3.65 5.05 -1.27
C THR A 24 2.90 3.79 -0.87
N PHE A 25 1.67 3.92 -0.37
CA PHE A 25 0.82 2.78 -0.02
C PHE A 25 0.46 1.94 -1.25
N PHE A 26 0.06 2.58 -2.36
CA PHE A 26 -0.25 1.86 -3.61
C PHE A 26 0.96 1.18 -4.22
N SER A 27 2.13 1.83 -4.25
CA SER A 27 3.38 1.18 -4.67
C SER A 27 3.66 -0.05 -3.82
N GLN A 28 3.41 0.04 -2.50
CA GLN A 28 3.64 -1.09 -1.60
C GLN A 28 2.68 -2.26 -1.82
N LEU A 29 1.40 -1.98 -2.10
CA LEU A 29 0.44 -3.00 -2.48
C LEU A 29 0.80 -3.67 -3.82
N CYS A 30 1.33 -2.89 -4.77
CA CYS A 30 1.72 -3.41 -6.07
C CYS A 30 2.97 -4.27 -5.99
N ASP A 31 4.00 -3.83 -5.26
CA ASP A 31 5.31 -4.51 -5.28
C ASP A 31 5.38 -5.64 -4.24
N GLN A 32 4.97 -5.40 -2.99
CA GLN A 32 5.11 -6.37 -1.89
C GLN A 32 3.96 -7.39 -1.89
N PHE A 33 2.72 -6.93 -2.06
CA PHE A 33 1.55 -7.81 -2.04
C PHE A 33 1.14 -8.29 -3.45
N MET A 34 1.86 -7.83 -4.49
CA MET A 34 1.59 -8.17 -5.89
C MET A 34 0.11 -8.03 -6.24
N ILE A 35 -0.57 -6.97 -5.80
CA ILE A 35 -2.04 -6.90 -5.83
C ILE A 35 -2.63 -7.08 -7.23
N LYS A 36 -1.91 -6.65 -8.27
CA LYS A 36 -2.27 -6.79 -9.68
C LYS A 36 -2.28 -8.25 -10.18
N ARG A 37 -1.55 -9.17 -9.53
CA ARG A 37 -1.50 -10.59 -9.92
C ARG A 37 -2.65 -11.37 -9.28
N ASN A 38 -3.61 -11.80 -10.09
CA ASN A 38 -4.74 -12.63 -9.67
C ASN A 38 -4.98 -13.76 -10.68
N TYR A 39 -5.10 -15.00 -10.19
CA TYR A 39 -5.28 -16.20 -11.01
C TYR A 39 -6.63 -16.90 -10.75
N ALA A 40 -7.52 -16.29 -9.97
CA ALA A 40 -8.84 -16.85 -9.69
C ALA A 40 -9.66 -16.93 -10.98
N LYS A 41 -10.42 -18.02 -11.13
CA LYS A 41 -11.30 -18.27 -12.28
C LYS A 41 -12.73 -17.83 -12.04
N THR A 42 -13.06 -17.45 -10.81
CA THR A 42 -14.38 -16.95 -10.40
C THR A 42 -14.27 -15.56 -9.78
N PHE A 43 -15.34 -14.77 -9.89
CA PHE A 43 -15.42 -13.45 -9.28
C PHE A 43 -15.29 -13.49 -7.76
N GLU A 44 -15.87 -14.51 -7.11
CA GLU A 44 -15.76 -14.72 -5.67
C GLU A 44 -14.31 -14.97 -5.24
N GLY A 45 -13.58 -15.84 -5.97
CA GLY A 45 -12.15 -16.06 -5.72
C GLY A 45 -11.32 -14.81 -5.94
N PHE A 46 -11.66 -14.01 -6.96
CA PHE A 46 -11.04 -12.71 -7.21
C PHE A 46 -11.22 -11.75 -6.03
N LYS A 47 -12.48 -11.57 -5.57
CA LYS A 47 -12.84 -10.72 -4.43
C LYS A 47 -12.11 -11.16 -3.15
N THR A 48 -12.15 -12.45 -2.85
CA THR A 48 -11.50 -13.03 -1.67
C THR A 48 -9.99 -12.79 -1.68
N ARG A 49 -9.32 -12.97 -2.83
CA ARG A 49 -7.88 -12.75 -2.94
C ARG A 49 -7.49 -11.27 -2.82
N ILE A 50 -8.29 -10.35 -3.35
CA ILE A 50 -8.06 -8.90 -3.15
C ILE A 50 -8.21 -8.53 -1.67
N ILE A 51 -9.30 -8.94 -1.04
CA ILE A 51 -9.56 -8.66 0.38
C ILE A 51 -8.45 -9.24 1.25
N SER A 52 -8.01 -10.47 0.99
CA SER A 52 -6.92 -11.11 1.71
C SER A 52 -5.62 -10.29 1.65
N LYS A 53 -5.22 -9.81 0.47
CA LYS A 53 -4.01 -8.99 0.29
C LYS A 53 -4.10 -7.64 1.02
N ILE A 54 -5.24 -6.97 0.94
CA ILE A 54 -5.48 -5.71 1.66
C ILE A 54 -5.44 -5.95 3.17
N THR A 55 -6.08 -7.03 3.64
CA THR A 55 -6.11 -7.41 5.05
C THR A 55 -4.71 -7.70 5.57
N ALA A 56 -3.89 -8.46 4.83
CA ALA A 56 -2.50 -8.73 5.19
C ALA A 56 -1.68 -7.43 5.32
N ALA A 57 -1.85 -6.49 4.38
CA ALA A 57 -1.19 -5.18 4.45
C ALA A 57 -1.64 -4.36 5.68
N THR A 58 -2.91 -4.44 6.07
CA THR A 58 -3.44 -3.77 7.26
C THR A 58 -2.92 -4.40 8.55
N VAL A 59 -2.90 -5.73 8.65
CA VAL A 59 -2.39 -6.46 9.82
C VAL A 59 -0.91 -6.16 10.05
N ILE A 60 -0.09 -6.18 8.99
CA ILE A 60 1.34 -5.85 9.12
C ILE A 60 1.55 -4.41 9.58
N GLN A 61 0.75 -3.46 9.08
CA GLN A 61 0.81 -2.07 9.55
C GLN A 61 0.38 -1.93 11.01
N TYR A 62 -0.66 -2.68 11.41
CA TYR A 62 -1.13 -2.72 12.78
C TYR A 62 -0.03 -3.23 13.72
N ILE A 63 0.54 -4.40 13.43
CA ILE A 63 1.62 -5.01 14.21
C ILE A 63 2.80 -4.04 14.34
N ASN A 64 3.27 -3.47 13.22
CA ASN A 64 4.38 -2.52 13.23
C ASN A 64 4.10 -1.29 14.11
N LYS A 65 2.87 -0.76 14.06
CA LYS A 65 2.53 0.47 14.77
C LYS A 65 2.24 0.23 16.26
N PHE A 66 1.49 -0.81 16.59
CA PHE A 66 0.97 -1.04 17.93
C PHE A 66 1.86 -1.95 18.77
N ILE A 67 2.51 -2.94 18.18
CA ILE A 67 3.39 -3.87 18.90
C ILE A 67 4.82 -3.33 18.91
N PHE A 68 5.36 -2.98 17.75
CA PHE A 68 6.77 -2.55 17.62
C PHE A 68 6.99 -1.04 17.70
N GLN A 69 5.94 -0.23 17.82
CA GLN A 69 5.99 1.25 17.84
C GLN A 69 6.74 1.88 16.64
N ARG A 70 6.81 1.18 15.51
CA ARG A 70 7.50 1.63 14.29
C ARG A 70 6.63 2.61 13.49
N LYS A 71 7.27 3.32 12.56
CA LYS A 71 6.57 4.22 11.62
C LYS A 71 5.64 3.43 10.71
N LEU A 72 4.46 4.01 10.48
CA LEU A 72 3.48 3.51 9.50
C LEU A 72 4.09 3.47 8.10
N ASN A 73 3.66 2.49 7.29
CA ASN A 73 4.16 2.20 5.93
C ASN A 73 5.57 1.59 5.84
N HIS A 74 6.22 1.18 6.94
CA HIS A 74 7.44 0.38 6.85
C HIS A 74 7.12 -1.12 6.73
N LEU A 75 6.65 -1.53 5.54
CA LEU A 75 6.22 -2.90 5.28
C LEU A 75 7.36 -3.90 5.03
N LYS A 76 8.54 -3.41 4.57
CA LYS A 76 9.74 -4.23 4.36
C LYS A 76 10.55 -4.32 5.67
N ILE A 77 9.95 -4.80 6.74
CA ILE A 77 10.67 -5.05 7.99
C ILE A 77 10.34 -6.46 8.45
N SER A 78 11.37 -7.19 8.90
CA SER A 78 11.16 -8.48 9.52
C SER A 78 10.26 -8.33 10.75
N ILE A 79 9.21 -9.15 10.79
CA ILE A 79 8.33 -9.27 11.95
C ILE A 79 8.95 -10.23 12.99
N ILE A 80 9.98 -11.00 12.59
CA ILE A 80 10.74 -11.96 13.41
C ILE A 80 12.21 -11.52 13.46
#